data_AF-A0A0F5LKY4-F1
#
_entry.id   AF-A0A0F5LKY4-F1
#
_cell.length_a   1.000
_cell.length_b   1.000
_cell.length_c   1.000
_cell.angle_alpha   90.00
_cell.angle_beta   90.00
_cell.angle_gamma   90.00
#
_symmetry.space_group_name_H-M   'P 1'
#
loop_
_entity.id
_entity.type
_entity.pdbx_description
1 polymer ?
#
loop_
_entity_poly.entity_id
_entity_poly.type
_entity_poly.pdbx_seq_one_letter_code
_entity_poly.pdbx_strand_id
1 'polypeptide(L)'
;MTAALQHRPDAIPVTLVTDASALVPMDRDTAYLKLPPNSGHGHADGQHCAACAGRDDVRTMLFELLEGARQGLHPAFTRVVVDASGLGDTTKVIAALTGKLPAQALRDHTVARRFYLVG
;
A
#
# COMPACT_ATOMS: atom_id res chain seq x y z
N MET A 1 18.44 -13.50 -14.34
CA MET A 1 17.20 -13.74 -15.12
C MET A 1 16.16 -12.78 -14.61
N THR A 2 16.02 -11.62 -15.25
CA THR A 2 15.12 -10.53 -14.82
C THR A 2 13.74 -10.82 -15.39
N ALA A 3 12.79 -11.21 -14.54
CA ALA A 3 11.41 -11.39 -14.98
C ALA A 3 10.85 -10.01 -15.38
N ALA A 4 10.54 -9.82 -16.66
CA ALA A 4 9.80 -8.66 -17.12
C ALA A 4 8.45 -8.64 -16.41
N LEU A 5 8.14 -7.53 -15.74
CA LEU A 5 6.86 -7.26 -15.10
C LEU A 5 5.79 -7.17 -16.20
N GLN A 6 5.21 -8.30 -16.58
CA GLN A 6 4.11 -8.35 -17.54
C GLN A 6 2.94 -7.59 -16.93
N HIS A 7 2.66 -6.40 -17.46
CA HIS A 7 1.53 -5.57 -17.09
C HIS A 7 0.24 -6.36 -17.34
N ARG A 8 -0.38 -6.85 -16.26
CA ARG A 8 -1.67 -7.54 -16.33
C ARG A 8 -2.74 -6.46 -16.46
N PRO A 9 -3.64 -6.53 -17.46
CA PRO A 9 -4.62 -5.47 -17.73
C PRO A 9 -5.58 -5.19 -16.56
N ASP A 10 -5.71 -6.11 -15.59
CA ASP A 10 -6.56 -5.96 -14.39
C ASP A 10 -5.79 -5.54 -13.12
N ALA A 11 -4.49 -5.26 -13.22
CA ALA A 11 -3.69 -4.83 -12.08
C ALA A 11 -3.78 -3.31 -11.90
N ILE A 12 -3.91 -2.88 -10.65
CA ILE A 12 -4.12 -1.50 -10.24
C ILE A 12 -2.75 -0.88 -9.89
N PRO A 13 -2.31 0.19 -10.58
CA PRO A 13 -1.08 0.88 -10.27
C PRO A 13 -1.13 1.52 -8.88
N VAL A 14 -0.02 1.41 -8.16
CA VAL A 14 0.23 2.06 -6.88
C VAL A 14 1.39 3.05 -7.03
N THR A 15 1.13 4.33 -6.83
CA THR A 15 2.19 5.34 -6.69
C THR A 15 2.52 5.50 -5.21
N LEU A 16 3.79 5.38 -4.85
CA LEU A 16 4.25 5.64 -3.49
C LEU A 16 4.77 7.07 -3.37
N VAL A 17 4.21 7.85 -2.45
CA VAL A 17 4.64 9.21 -2.14
C VAL A 17 5.41 9.19 -0.81
N THR A 18 6.66 9.62 -0.84
CA THR A 18 7.53 9.68 0.35
C THR A 18 7.80 11.10 0.81
N ASP A 19 7.33 12.11 0.07
CA ASP A 19 7.42 13.53 0.40
C ASP A 19 6.03 14.15 0.24
N ALA A 20 5.50 14.75 1.31
CA ALA A 20 4.16 15.35 1.30
C ALA A 20 4.02 16.46 0.27
N SER A 21 5.12 17.16 -0.07
CA SER A 21 5.13 18.22 -1.08
C SER A 21 4.98 17.69 -2.51
N ALA A 22 5.22 16.38 -2.73
CA ALA A 22 5.02 15.72 -4.00
C ALA A 22 3.56 15.25 -4.22
N LEU A 23 2.66 15.47 -3.25
CA LEU A 23 1.23 15.21 -3.44
C LEU A 23 0.64 16.21 -4.43
N VAL A 24 0.05 15.68 -5.49
CA VAL A 24 -0.65 16.44 -6.53
C VAL A 24 -2.16 16.20 -6.44
N PRO A 25 -3.00 17.11 -6.96
CA PRO A 25 -4.42 16.85 -7.13
C PRO A 25 -4.65 15.53 -7.88
N MET A 26 -5.61 14.75 -7.41
CA MET A 26 -5.89 13.40 -7.92
C MET A 26 -7.21 13.37 -8.68
N ASP A 27 -7.25 12.55 -9.73
CA ASP A 27 -8.48 12.28 -10.47
C ASP A 27 -9.50 11.54 -9.60
N ARG A 28 -10.78 11.62 -9.98
CA ARG A 28 -11.89 11.01 -9.21
C ARG A 28 -11.81 9.48 -9.11
N ASP A 29 -11.05 8.83 -9.99
CA ASP A 29 -10.85 7.38 -10.02
C ASP A 29 -9.55 6.94 -9.32
N THR A 30 -8.89 7.85 -8.60
CA THR A 30 -7.70 7.56 -7.79
C THR A 30 -8.07 7.46 -6.32
N ALA A 31 -7.82 6.29 -5.74
CA ALA A 31 -7.92 6.12 -4.29
C ALA A 31 -6.65 6.66 -3.61
N TYR A 32 -6.84 7.33 -2.47
CA TYR A 32 -5.74 7.86 -1.65
C TYR A 32 -5.69 7.11 -0.32
N LEU A 33 -4.49 6.65 0.05
CA LEU A 33 -4.25 5.86 1.24
C LEU A 33 -3.07 6.45 2.00
N LYS A 34 -3.33 7.05 3.17
CA LYS A 34 -2.28 7.61 4.03
C LYS A 34 -1.83 6.57 5.05
N LEU A 35 -0.55 6.23 5.04
CA LEU A 35 0.04 5.40 6.08
C LEU A 35 0.17 6.24 7.36
N PRO A 36 -0.32 5.76 8.50
CA PRO A 36 -0.25 6.51 9.74
C PRO A 36 1.22 6.66 10.16
N PRO A 37 1.65 7.87 10.58
CA PRO A 37 2.96 8.03 11.20
C PRO A 37 2.99 7.28 12.54
N ASN A 38 4.20 7.08 13.07
CA ASN A 38 4.49 6.44 14.35
C ASN A 38 3.36 6.57 15.37
N SER A 39 2.94 5.44 15.93
CA SER A 39 1.86 5.35 16.92
C SER A 39 1.98 6.26 18.15
N GLY A 40 3.15 6.85 18.41
CA GLY A 40 3.42 7.73 19.55
C GLY A 40 3.74 6.98 20.84
N HIS A 41 3.90 5.65 20.77
CA HIS A 41 4.10 4.78 21.93
C HIS A 41 5.55 4.71 22.44
N GLY A 42 6.42 5.69 22.10
CA GLY A 42 7.79 5.75 22.59
C GLY A 42 8.75 4.71 21.97
N HIS A 43 8.34 4.05 20.89
CA HIS A 43 9.17 3.12 20.12
C HIS A 43 8.94 3.28 18.61
N ALA A 44 9.87 2.78 17.80
CA ALA A 44 9.68 2.71 16.35
C ALA A 44 8.56 1.70 15.99
N ASP A 45 7.82 1.96 14.91
CA ASP A 45 6.76 1.07 14.44
C ASP A 45 7.33 -0.31 14.04
N GLY A 46 6.52 -1.35 14.25
CA GLY A 46 6.92 -2.73 14.00
C GLY A 46 8.06 -3.31 14.85
N GLN A 47 8.63 -2.58 15.82
CA GLN A 47 9.74 -3.07 16.64
C GLN A 47 9.31 -3.77 17.94
N HIS A 48 8.29 -3.24 18.65
CA HIS A 48 7.96 -3.71 20.00
C HIS A 48 6.46 -3.93 20.27
N CYS A 49 5.59 -3.67 19.29
CA CYS A 49 4.15 -3.79 19.47
C CYS A 49 3.48 -4.40 18.23
N ALA A 50 2.71 -5.49 18.43
CA ALA A 50 1.95 -6.13 17.37
C ALA A 50 0.93 -5.19 16.70
N ALA A 51 0.29 -4.32 17.48
CA ALA A 51 -0.63 -3.31 16.95
C ALA A 51 0.09 -2.28 16.07
N CYS A 52 1.35 -1.97 16.38
CA CYS A 52 2.17 -1.05 15.58
C CYS A 52 2.92 -1.76 14.45
N ALA A 53 2.89 -3.10 14.38
CA ALA A 53 3.44 -3.88 13.28
C ALA A 53 2.42 -4.12 12.15
N GLY A 54 1.11 -3.98 12.47
CA GLY A 54 0.03 -4.09 11.49
C GLY A 54 -0.48 -2.75 10.97
N ARG A 55 -0.11 -1.62 11.59
CA ARG A 55 -0.67 -0.29 11.27
C ARG A 55 -0.04 0.33 10.02
N ASP A 56 1.22 -0.02 9.77
CA ASP A 56 2.05 0.28 8.61
C ASP A 56 2.00 -0.84 7.55
N ASP A 57 1.16 -1.86 7.74
CA ASP A 57 0.96 -2.93 6.76
C ASP A 57 0.08 -2.45 5.59
N VAL A 58 0.75 -1.83 4.62
CA VAL A 58 0.15 -1.40 3.35
C VAL A 58 -0.65 -2.50 2.66
N ARG A 59 -0.32 -3.79 2.83
CA ARG A 59 -1.08 -4.88 2.20
C ARG A 59 -2.46 -5.05 2.85
N THR A 60 -2.54 -4.95 4.16
CA THR A 60 -3.82 -5.00 4.87
C THR A 60 -4.72 -3.85 4.41
N MET A 61 -4.18 -2.61 4.37
CA MET A 61 -4.98 -1.45 3.97
C MET A 61 -5.41 -1.48 2.49
N LEU A 62 -4.55 -1.96 1.58
CA LEU A 62 -4.92 -2.14 0.16
C LEU A 62 -5.98 -3.22 -0.04
N PHE A 63 -5.91 -4.30 0.74
CA PHE A 63 -6.92 -5.35 0.71
C PHE A 63 -8.28 -4.82 1.20
N GLU A 64 -8.30 -4.11 2.31
CA GLU A 64 -9.52 -3.48 2.86
C GLU A 64 -10.13 -2.47 1.88
N LEU A 65 -9.29 -1.63 1.25
CA LEU A 65 -9.74 -0.69 0.21
C LEU A 65 -10.40 -1.41 -0.97
N LEU A 66 -9.79 -2.50 -1.46
CA LEU A 66 -10.32 -3.29 -2.56
C LEU A 66 -11.64 -3.97 -2.21
N GLU A 67 -11.72 -4.58 -1.03
CA GLU A 67 -12.95 -5.25 -0.57
C GLU A 67 -14.07 -4.24 -0.31
N GLY A 68 -13.75 -3.09 0.30
CA GLY A 68 -14.71 -2.01 0.50
C GLY A 68 -15.27 -1.47 -0.81
N ALA A 69 -14.44 -1.29 -1.84
CA ALA A 69 -14.92 -0.90 -3.17
C ALA A 69 -15.82 -1.98 -3.81
N ARG A 70 -15.47 -3.28 -3.68
CA ARG A 70 -16.31 -4.40 -4.17
C ARG A 70 -17.67 -4.47 -3.49
N GLN A 71 -17.73 -4.08 -2.22
CA GLN A 71 -18.96 -4.06 -1.43
C GLN A 71 -19.74 -2.75 -1.59
N GLY A 72 -19.25 -1.79 -2.38
CA GLY A 72 -19.88 -0.48 -2.56
C GLY A 72 -19.72 0.47 -1.36
N LEU A 73 -18.81 0.16 -0.42
CA LEU A 73 -18.48 1.01 0.73
C LEU A 73 -17.53 2.16 0.35
N HIS A 74 -16.81 2.02 -0.76
CA HIS A 74 -15.96 3.05 -1.35
C HIS A 74 -16.26 3.20 -2.84
N PRO A 75 -16.03 4.40 -3.43
CA PRO A 75 -16.06 4.56 -4.88
C PRO A 75 -15.12 3.57 -5.57
N ALA A 76 -15.48 3.15 -6.79
CA ALA A 76 -14.57 2.38 -7.64
C ALA A 76 -13.35 3.24 -8.01
N PHE A 77 -12.19 2.59 -8.11
CA PHE A 77 -10.93 3.24 -8.44
C PHE A 77 -10.14 2.38 -9.44
N THR A 78 -9.31 3.04 -10.23
CA THR A 78 -8.42 2.42 -11.21
C THR A 78 -6.94 2.60 -10.86
N ARG A 79 -6.65 3.45 -9.87
CA ARG A 79 -5.29 3.78 -9.40
C ARG A 79 -5.30 3.99 -7.88
N VAL A 80 -4.15 3.78 -7.23
CA VAL A 80 -3.95 4.09 -5.82
C VAL A 80 -2.71 4.97 -5.64
N VAL A 81 -2.82 5.98 -4.80
CA VAL A 81 -1.68 6.72 -4.24
C VAL A 81 -1.55 6.34 -2.77
N VAL A 82 -0.38 5.81 -2.41
CA VAL A 82 -0.01 5.53 -1.01
C VAL A 82 0.90 6.65 -0.53
N ASP A 83 0.44 7.43 0.43
CA ASP A 83 1.23 8.44 1.13
C ASP A 83 1.94 7.83 2.33
N ALA A 84 3.25 7.66 2.17
CA ALA A 84 4.19 7.20 3.18
C ALA A 84 5.10 8.34 3.67
N SER A 85 4.77 9.61 3.40
CA SER A 85 5.63 10.75 3.76
C SER A 85 5.79 10.95 5.26
N GLY A 86 4.91 10.34 6.06
CA GLY A 86 4.98 10.34 7.53
C GLY A 86 5.86 9.22 8.11
N LEU A 87 6.39 8.32 7.28
CA LEU A 87 7.20 7.20 7.73
C LEU A 87 8.70 7.55 7.71
N GLY A 88 9.41 7.16 8.76
CA GLY A 88 10.87 7.31 8.82
C GLY A 88 11.63 6.29 7.95
N ASP A 89 11.01 5.16 7.63
CA ASP A 89 11.56 4.12 6.75
C ASP A 89 10.44 3.52 5.89
N THR A 90 10.61 3.55 4.58
CA THR A 90 9.65 3.05 3.59
C THR A 90 10.07 1.71 2.98
N THR A 91 11.21 1.14 3.40
CA THR A 91 11.77 -0.09 2.85
C THR A 91 10.79 -1.25 2.94
N LYS A 92 10.09 -1.40 4.07
CA LYS A 92 9.06 -2.43 4.24
C LYS A 92 7.86 -2.23 3.32
N VAL A 93 7.43 -1.00 3.11
CA VAL A 93 6.33 -0.66 2.19
C VAL A 93 6.70 -1.04 0.75
N ILE A 94 7.90 -0.65 0.31
CA ILE A 94 8.42 -1.01 -1.01
C ILE A 94 8.55 -2.53 -1.15
N ALA A 95 9.10 -3.22 -0.14
CA ALA A 95 9.23 -4.68 -0.16
C ALA A 95 7.86 -5.38 -0.26
N ALA A 96 6.84 -4.86 0.43
CA ALA A 96 5.48 -5.37 0.36
C ALA A 96 4.88 -5.21 -1.05
N LEU A 97 4.98 -4.00 -1.64
CA LEU A 97 4.40 -3.67 -2.94
C LEU A 97 5.16 -4.30 -4.13
N THR A 98 6.42 -4.69 -3.92
CA THR A 98 7.25 -5.38 -4.93
C THR A 98 7.28 -6.90 -4.72
N GLY A 99 6.48 -7.44 -3.80
CA GLY A 99 6.37 -8.89 -3.57
C GLY A 99 7.61 -9.53 -2.94
N LYS A 100 8.50 -8.75 -2.30
CA LYS A 100 9.71 -9.23 -1.61
C LYS A 100 9.43 -9.76 -0.21
N LEU A 101 8.27 -9.46 0.37
CA LEU A 101 7.83 -10.03 1.63
C LEU A 101 7.09 -11.36 1.39
N PRO A 102 7.25 -12.37 2.26
CA PRO A 102 6.47 -13.60 2.16
C PRO A 102 4.96 -13.30 2.31
N ALA A 103 4.16 -13.99 1.53
CA ALA A 103 2.71 -14.02 1.72
C ALA A 103 2.39 -15.00 2.87
N GLN A 104 1.66 -14.53 3.86
CA GLN A 104 1.25 -15.30 5.04
C GLN A 104 -0.26 -15.58 5.06
N ALA A 105 -1.04 -14.83 4.28
CA ALA A 105 -2.49 -14.99 4.18
C ALA A 105 -3.01 -14.74 2.76
N LEU A 106 -4.27 -15.13 2.51
CA LEU A 106 -4.95 -14.92 1.22
C LEU A 106 -4.99 -13.43 0.81
N ARG A 107 -5.07 -12.52 1.79
CA ARG A 107 -5.00 -11.07 1.55
C ARG A 107 -3.69 -10.67 0.85
N ASP A 108 -2.56 -11.24 1.26
CA ASP A 108 -1.25 -10.89 0.71
C ASP A 108 -1.15 -11.34 -0.74
N HIS A 109 -1.66 -12.53 -1.05
CA HIS A 109 -1.77 -13.02 -2.42
C HIS A 109 -2.71 -12.18 -3.28
N THR A 110 -3.82 -11.73 -2.70
CA THR A 110 -4.76 -10.85 -3.40
C THR A 110 -4.10 -9.54 -3.76
N VAL A 111 -3.39 -8.93 -2.80
CA VAL A 111 -2.67 -7.66 -3.02
C VAL A 111 -1.60 -7.83 -4.08
N ALA A 112 -0.74 -8.84 -3.97
CA ALA A 112 0.34 -9.10 -4.94
C ALA A 112 -0.16 -9.39 -6.37
N ARG A 113 -1.41 -9.85 -6.52
CA ARG A 113 -2.04 -10.08 -7.84
C ARG A 113 -2.75 -8.85 -8.39
N ARG A 114 -3.26 -7.98 -7.52
CA ARG A 114 -4.16 -6.87 -7.90
C ARG A 114 -3.47 -5.52 -7.91
N PHE A 115 -2.34 -5.36 -7.23
CA PHE A 115 -1.63 -4.10 -7.12
C PHE A 115 -0.18 -4.27 -7.57
N TYR A 116 0.39 -3.21 -8.15
CA TYR A 116 1.80 -3.16 -8.48
C TYR A 116 2.33 -1.74 -8.30
N LEU A 117 3.55 -1.62 -7.78
CA LEU A 117 4.23 -0.33 -7.63
C LEU A 117 4.59 0.23 -9.01
N VAL A 118 4.27 1.50 -9.25
CA VAL A 118 4.74 2.28 -10.41
C VAL A 118 5.84 3.25 -9.99
N GLY A 119 6.88 3.36 -10.81
CA GLY A 119 8.09 4.14 -10.55
C GLY A 119 9.29 3.23 -10.31
#